data_AF-A0A2M7ZII4-F1
#
_entry.id   AF-A0A2M7ZII4-F1
#
_cell.length_a   1.000
_cell.length_b   1.000
_cell.length_c   1.000
_cell.angle_alpha   90.00
_cell.angle_beta   90.00
_cell.angle_gamma   90.00
#
_symmetry.space_group_name_H-M   'P 1'
#
loop_
_entity.id
_entity.type
_entity.pdbx_description
1 polymer ?
#
loop_
_entity_poly.entity_id
_entity_poly.type
_entity_poly.pdbx_seq_one_letter_code
_entity_poly.pdbx_strand_id
1 'polypeptide(L)'
;MDREFLELYSDYLLSSFSYTTATGLSIMTEGEISHDKVTRFLNEGDFSSKDLWKLIKPTIREIENYNGIVAIDDTIEEKPYTEE
;
A
#
# COMPACT_ATOMS: atom_id res chain seq x y z
N MET A 1 12.99 4.05 -0.81
CA MET A 1 11.86 3.36 -0.17
C MET A 1 12.34 1.98 0.23
N ASP A 2 12.37 1.74 1.54
CA ASP A 2 12.61 0.41 2.11
C ASP A 2 11.48 -0.53 1.69
N ARG A 3 11.80 -1.51 0.82
CA ARG A 3 10.80 -2.40 0.21
C ARG A 3 10.28 -3.45 1.18
N GLU A 4 11.16 -3.99 2.03
CA GLU A 4 10.75 -4.97 3.05
C GLU A 4 9.82 -4.32 4.07
N PHE A 5 10.13 -3.08 4.49
CA PHE A 5 9.26 -2.36 5.41
C PHE A 5 7.92 -1.98 4.76
N LEU A 6 7.92 -1.64 3.47
CA LEU A 6 6.68 -1.41 2.72
C LEU A 6 5.79 -2.67 2.72
N GLU A 7 6.35 -3.82 2.34
CA GLU A 7 5.60 -5.08 2.28
C GLU A 7 5.04 -5.45 3.65
N LEU A 8 5.85 -5.38 4.70
CA LEU A 8 5.40 -5.66 6.06
C LEU A 8 4.29 -4.71 6.53
N TYR A 9 4.44 -3.42 6.27
CA TYR A 9 3.44 -2.43 6.67
C TYR A 9 2.14 -2.59 5.87
N SER A 10 2.23 -2.89 4.56
CA SER A 10 1.09 -3.20 3.72
C SER A 10 0.36 -4.47 4.19
N ASP A 11 1.09 -5.54 4.53
CA ASP A 11 0.51 -6.78 5.06
C ASP A 11 -0.20 -6.55 6.38
N TYR A 12 0.38 -5.73 7.27
CA TYR A 12 -0.29 -5.32 8.51
C TYR A 12 -1.62 -4.61 8.23
N LEU A 13 -1.66 -3.69 7.27
CA LEU A 13 -2.89 -2.97 6.91
C LEU A 13 -3.95 -3.89 6.30
N LEU A 14 -3.54 -4.80 5.40
CA LEU A 14 -4.44 -5.71 4.70
C LEU A 14 -4.97 -6.86 5.57
N SER A 15 -4.19 -7.32 6.55
CA SER A 15 -4.55 -8.43 7.44
C SER A 15 -5.33 -8.00 8.70
N SER A 16 -5.46 -6.69 8.93
CA SER A 16 -6.13 -6.16 10.11
C SER A 16 -7.61 -5.91 9.86
N PHE A 17 -8.47 -6.55 10.66
CA PHE A 17 -9.93 -6.37 10.60
C PHE A 17 -10.46 -5.21 11.45
N SER A 18 -9.57 -4.50 12.13
CA SER A 18 -9.90 -3.41 13.05
C SER A 18 -9.01 -2.19 12.80
N TYR A 19 -9.14 -1.17 13.62
CA TYR A 19 -8.42 0.08 13.47
C TYR A 19 -6.90 -0.13 13.57
N THR A 20 -6.21 0.08 12.45
CA THR A 20 -4.75 -0.08 12.35
C THR A 20 -4.05 1.20 12.80
N THR A 21 -3.09 1.07 13.72
CA THR A 21 -2.23 2.18 14.17
C THR A 21 -0.76 1.80 14.18
N ALA A 22 0.13 2.79 14.08
CA ALA A 22 1.58 2.58 14.23
C ALA A 22 1.94 2.02 15.62
N THR A 23 1.24 2.47 16.67
CA THR A 23 1.36 1.93 18.02
C THR A 23 0.88 0.48 18.08
N GLY A 24 -0.22 0.15 17.39
CA GLY A 24 -0.74 -1.21 17.30
C GLY A 24 0.28 -2.18 16.69
N LEU A 25 0.92 -1.79 15.57
CA LEU A 25 2.00 -2.57 14.96
C LEU A 25 3.19 -2.73 15.91
N SER A 26 3.54 -1.67 16.63
CA SER A 26 4.62 -1.71 17.61
C SER A 26 4.34 -2.69 18.75
N ILE A 27 3.10 -2.73 19.25
CA ILE A 27 2.67 -3.70 20.27
C ILE A 27 2.69 -5.12 19.71
N MET A 28 2.18 -5.32 18.49
CA MET A 28 2.14 -6.65 17.84
C MET A 28 3.53 -7.23 17.58
N THR A 29 4.53 -6.37 17.38
CA THR A 29 5.92 -6.75 17.16
C THR A 29 6.77 -6.66 18.43
N GLU A 30 6.14 -6.57 19.62
CA GLU A 30 6.82 -6.45 20.91
C GLU A 30 7.87 -5.32 20.97
N GLY A 31 7.66 -4.26 20.20
CA GLY A 31 8.54 -3.09 20.11
C GLY A 31 9.68 -3.22 19.10
N GLU A 32 9.82 -4.33 18.37
CA GLU A 32 10.83 -4.47 17.30
C GLU A 32 10.66 -3.41 16.22
N ILE A 33 9.41 -3.05 15.92
CA ILE A 33 9.08 -1.90 15.07
C ILE A 33 8.53 -0.80 15.97
N SER A 34 9.26 0.31 16.10
CA SER A 34 8.74 1.47 16.83
C SER A 34 7.69 2.21 16.01
N HIS A 35 6.69 2.79 16.69
CA HIS A 35 5.71 3.65 16.02
C HIS A 35 6.36 4.85 15.33
N ASP A 36 7.47 5.37 15.87
CA ASP A 36 8.27 6.43 15.25
C ASP A 36 8.91 6.01 13.93
N LYS A 37 9.31 4.74 13.79
CA LYS A 37 9.84 4.19 12.54
C LYS A 37 8.78 4.25 11.44
N VAL A 38 7.54 3.86 11.75
CA VAL A 38 6.40 3.95 10.82
C VAL A 38 6.17 5.41 10.40
N THR A 39 6.10 6.33 11.37
CA THR A 39 5.90 7.76 11.10
C THR A 39 7.01 8.32 10.21
N ARG A 40 8.28 7.99 10.50
CA ARG A 40 9.41 8.45 9.68
C ARG A 40 9.31 7.90 8.27
N PHE A 41 9.04 6.61 8.11
CA PHE A 41 8.89 5.94 6.82
C PHE A 41 7.82 6.60 5.95
N LEU A 42 6.63 6.86 6.52
CA LEU A 42 5.53 7.53 5.81
C LEU A 42 5.85 8.98 5.42
N ASN A 43 6.76 9.63 6.16
CA ASN A 43 7.22 10.99 5.87
C ASN A 43 8.49 11.04 5.00
N GLU A 44 8.99 9.92 4.48
CA GLU A 44 10.18 9.91 3.62
C GLU A 44 9.95 10.57 2.24
N GLY A 45 8.69 10.73 1.81
CA GLY A 45 8.36 11.43 0.57
C GLY A 45 6.86 11.54 0.29
N ASP A 46 6.51 12.31 -0.74
CA ASP A 46 5.13 12.66 -1.11
C ASP A 46 4.42 11.58 -1.95
N PHE A 47 4.75 10.29 -1.76
CA PHE A 47 4.39 9.13 -2.61
C PHE A 47 3.11 9.31 -3.46
N SER A 48 3.26 9.27 -4.78
CA SER A 48 2.17 9.52 -5.73
C SER A 48 1.73 8.26 -6.48
N SER A 49 0.61 8.31 -7.21
CA SER A 49 0.17 7.22 -8.08
C SER A 49 1.21 6.83 -9.13
N LYS A 50 2.10 7.76 -9.52
CA LYS A 50 3.22 7.49 -10.42
C LYS A 50 4.25 6.54 -9.79
N ASP A 51 4.46 6.65 -8.48
CA ASP A 51 5.43 5.81 -7.76
C ASP A 51 4.87 4.42 -7.53
N LEU A 52 3.57 4.32 -7.21
CA LEU A 52 2.84 3.05 -7.20
C LEU A 52 2.89 2.36 -8.57
N TRP A 53 2.66 3.08 -9.67
CA TRP A 53 2.77 2.51 -11.01
C TRP A 53 4.17 1.95 -11.29
N LYS A 54 5.24 2.70 -10.95
CA LYS A 54 6.61 2.20 -11.10
C LYS A 54 6.89 0.95 -10.27
N LEU A 55 6.28 0.85 -9.09
CA LEU A 55 6.44 -0.30 -8.20
C LEU A 55 5.82 -1.56 -8.80
N ILE A 56 4.57 -1.49 -9.29
CA ILE A 56 3.82 -2.65 -9.79
C ILE A 56 4.12 -3.01 -11.25
N LYS A 57 4.62 -2.06 -12.05
CA LYS A 57 4.88 -2.25 -13.48
C LYS A 57 5.69 -3.51 -13.82
N PRO A 58 6.76 -3.89 -13.10
CA PRO A 58 7.48 -5.14 -13.36
C PRO A 58 6.57 -6.37 -13.25
N THR A 59 5.78 -6.48 -12.18
CA THR A 59 4.80 -7.56 -11.98
C THR A 59 3.76 -7.60 -13.10
N ILE A 60 3.25 -6.45 -13.54
CA ILE A 60 2.33 -6.37 -14.68
C ILE A 60 2.99 -6.90 -15.97
N ARG A 61 4.29 -6.64 -16.18
CA ARG A 61 5.03 -7.15 -17.35
C ARG A 61 5.28 -8.65 -17.29
N GLU A 62 5.38 -9.22 -16.11
CA GLU A 62 5.52 -10.68 -15.93
C GLU A 62 4.23 -11.44 -16.28
N ILE A 63 3.06 -10.85 -15.99
CA ILE A 63 1.75 -11.44 -16.28
C ILE A 63 1.12 -10.97 -17.59
N GLU A 64 1.81 -10.11 -18.34
CA GLU A 64 1.31 -9.52 -19.59
C GLU A 64 1.03 -10.63 -20.61
N ASN A 65 -0.20 -10.66 -21.12
CA ASN A 65 -0.65 -11.68 -22.06
C ASN A 65 -1.36 -11.05 -23.25
N TYR A 66 -1.20 -11.66 -24.43
CA TYR A 66 -1.90 -11.23 -25.65
C TYR A 66 -3.43 -11.24 -25.50
N ASN A 67 -3.97 -12.17 -24.71
CA ASN A 67 -5.41 -12.27 -24.44
C ASN A 67 -5.91 -11.25 -23.39
N GLY A 68 -5.01 -10.41 -22.86
CA GLY A 68 -5.33 -9.42 -21.83
C GLY A 68 -5.21 -9.96 -20.40
N ILE A 69 -5.53 -9.08 -19.44
CA ILE A 69 -5.52 -9.37 -17.99
C ILE A 69 -6.86 -8.95 -17.39
N VAL A 70 -7.24 -9.60 -16.29
CA VAL A 70 -8.37 -9.16 -15.46
C VAL A 70 -7.80 -8.40 -14.26
N ALA A 71 -8.12 -7.13 -14.16
CA ALA A 71 -7.83 -6.30 -12.99
C ALA A 71 -9.11 -6.16 -12.14
N ILE A 72 -9.00 -6.44 -10.85
CA ILE A 72 -10.08 -6.24 -9.87
C ILE A 72 -9.57 -5.20 -8.90
N ASP A 73 -10.33 -4.13 -8.73
CA ASP A 73 -10.05 -3.07 -7.77
C ASP A 73 -11.32 -2.77 -6.97
N ASP A 74 -11.17 -2.36 -5.71
CA ASP A 74 -12.28 -1.95 -4.84
C ASP A 74 -12.55 -0.43 -4.89
N THR A 75 -11.73 0.30 -5.65
CA THR A 75 -11.87 1.75 -5.78
C THR A 75 -13.15 2.13 -6.49
N ILE A 76 -13.83 3.15 -5.96
CA ILE A 76 -14.96 3.81 -6.61
C ILE A 76 -14.39 5.00 -7.38
N GLU A 77 -14.39 4.93 -8.72
CA GLU A 77 -14.14 6.12 -9.51
C GLU A 77 -15.32 7.09 -9.39
N GLU A 78 -15.02 8.37 -9.15
CA GLU A 78 -16.04 9.42 -9.20
C GLU A 78 -16.67 9.48 -10.58
N LYS A 79 -18.00 9.59 -10.62
CA LYS A 79 -18.71 9.72 -11.88
C LYS A 79 -18.44 11.10 -12.47
N PRO A 80 -18.02 11.22 -13.75
CA PRO A 80 -17.62 12.49 -14.35
C PRO A 80 -18.70 13.59 -14.38
N TYR A 81 -19.96 13.27 -14.06
CA TYR A 81 -21.11 14.17 -14.20
C TYR A 81 -22.08 14.11 -13.01
N THR A 82 -21.64 13.64 -11.85
CA THR A 82 -22.48 13.62 -10.64
C THR A 82 -21.83 14.56 -9.62
N GLU A 83 -22.32 15.79 -9.59
CA GLU A 83 -22.14 16.65 -8.41
C GLU A 83 -23.11 16.11 -7.34
N GLU A 84 -22.57 15.65 -6.22
CA GLU A 84 -23.36 15.42 -5.00
C GLU A 84 -23.73 16.76 -4.35
#